data_AF-A0A7K5BZU1-F1
#
_entry.id   AF-A0A7K5BZU1-F1
#
_cell.length_a   1.000
_cell.length_b   1.000
_cell.length_c   1.000
_cell.angle_alpha   90.00
_cell.angle_beta   90.00
_cell.angle_gamma   90.00
#
_symmetry.space_group_name_H-M   'P 1'
#
loop_
_entity.id
_entity.type
_entity.pdbx_description
1 polymer ?
#
loop_
_entity_poly.entity_id
_entity_poly.type
_entity_poly.pdbx_seq_one_letter_code
_entity_poly.pdbx_strand_id
1 'polypeptide(L)'
;SDCLLRLGDNMANYPQDLDDKRNLQTICAYWDDFHACTLTALTDCQEGATDLWEKLRRESKNLDFQGSLFELCGGGSGAAPSLLPPALPLLLAALWAALVTWLPF
;
A
#
# COMPACT_ATOMS: atom_id res chain seq x y z
N SER A 1 -12.19 -0.11 23.42
CA SER A 1 -10.85 0.23 22.90
C SER A 1 -10.94 1.57 22.19
N ASP A 2 -9.86 2.35 22.20
CA ASP A 2 -9.84 3.72 21.67
C ASP A 2 -9.07 3.81 20.32
N CYS A 3 -9.12 2.76 19.50
CA CYS A 3 -8.25 2.61 18.33
C CYS A 3 -8.38 3.77 17.34
N LEU A 4 -9.62 4.17 17.01
CA LEU A 4 -9.90 5.30 16.12
C LEU A 4 -9.47 6.64 16.73
N LEU A 5 -9.67 6.83 18.04
CA LEU A 5 -9.26 8.05 18.73
C LEU A 5 -7.74 8.21 18.73
N ARG A 6 -6.99 7.12 19.01
CA ARG A 6 -5.53 7.12 18.94
C ARG A 6 -5.00 7.42 17.54
N LEU A 7 -5.62 6.87 16.49
CA LEU A 7 -5.25 7.22 15.11
C LEU A 7 -5.51 8.70 14.84
N GLY A 8 -6.67 9.21 15.26
CA GLY A 8 -7.02 10.64 15.15
C GLY A 8 -6.01 11.54 15.86
N ASP A 9 -5.63 11.21 17.09
CA ASP A 9 -4.66 11.96 17.88
C ASP A 9 -3.25 11.94 17.26
N ASN A 10 -2.82 10.79 16.73
CA ASN A 10 -1.55 10.67 16.02
C ASN A 10 -1.51 11.56 14.76
N MET A 11 -2.62 11.65 14.03
CA MET A 11 -2.75 12.51 12.85
C MET A 11 -2.89 13.99 13.22
N ALA A 12 -3.56 14.32 14.33
CA ALA A 12 -3.69 15.69 14.83
C ALA A 12 -2.35 16.26 15.35
N ASN A 13 -1.50 15.40 15.91
CA ASN A 13 -0.19 15.76 16.45
C ASN A 13 0.97 15.34 15.51
N TYR A 14 0.70 15.27 14.21
CA TYR A 14 1.64 14.77 13.23
C TYR A 14 2.91 15.65 13.13
N PRO A 15 4.13 15.07 13.17
CA PRO A 15 5.37 15.84 13.06
C PRO A 15 5.48 16.56 11.71
N GLN A 16 5.77 17.86 11.73
CA GLN A 16 5.74 18.69 10.51
C GLN A 16 7.08 18.75 9.75
N ASP A 17 8.17 18.26 10.35
CA ASP A 17 9.56 18.40 9.88
C ASP A 17 10.18 17.07 9.39
N LEU A 18 9.33 16.20 8.83
CA LEU A 18 9.75 14.92 8.23
C LEU A 18 10.03 15.10 6.74
N ASP A 19 11.05 14.40 6.22
CA ASP A 19 11.22 14.21 4.79
C ASP A 19 10.21 13.18 4.25
N ASP A 20 9.98 13.14 2.94
CA ASP A 20 8.96 12.30 2.29
C ASP A 20 9.02 10.83 2.70
N LYS A 21 10.22 10.27 2.87
CA LYS A 21 10.40 8.87 3.27
C LYS A 21 9.96 8.67 4.71
N ARG A 22 10.42 9.53 5.63
CA ARG A 22 9.99 9.46 7.03
C ARG A 22 8.50 9.76 7.17
N ASN A 23 7.94 10.64 6.35
CA ASN A 23 6.51 10.93 6.34
C ASN A 23 5.68 9.68 6.10
N LEU A 24 5.93 8.99 4.98
CA LEU A 24 5.21 7.76 4.65
C LEU A 24 5.41 6.68 5.72
N GLN A 25 6.64 6.52 6.23
CA GLN A 25 6.91 5.56 7.30
C GLN A 25 6.11 5.85 8.58
N THR A 26 6.03 7.12 9.00
CA THR A 26 5.28 7.52 10.20
C THR A 26 3.78 7.31 10.02
N ILE A 27 3.22 7.73 8.88
CA ILE A 27 1.79 7.51 8.58
C ILE A 27 1.46 6.02 8.56
N CYS A 28 2.31 5.19 7.94
CA CYS A 28 2.07 3.76 7.87
C CYS A 28 2.22 3.06 9.22
N ALA A 29 3.13 3.52 10.09
CA ALA A 29 3.20 3.03 11.45
C ALA A 29 1.90 3.30 12.24
N TYR A 30 1.35 4.51 12.13
CA TYR A 30 0.07 4.85 12.78
C TYR A 30 -1.09 4.01 12.23
N TRP A 31 -1.08 3.75 10.93
CA TRP A 31 -2.08 2.92 10.26
C TRP A 31 -1.99 1.45 10.67
N ASP A 32 -0.78 0.90 10.76
CA ASP A 32 -0.56 -0.49 11.20
C ASP A 32 -0.95 -0.68 12.68
N ASP A 33 -0.62 0.29 13.54
CA ASP A 33 -1.04 0.31 14.95
C ASP A 33 -2.56 0.33 15.09
N PHE A 34 -3.25 1.10 14.24
CA PHE A 34 -4.70 1.13 14.19
C PHE A 34 -5.29 -0.24 13.83
N HIS A 35 -4.73 -0.92 12.82
CA HIS A 35 -5.17 -2.26 12.42
C HIS A 35 -4.97 -3.29 13.52
N ALA A 36 -3.78 -3.31 14.14
CA ALA A 36 -3.48 -4.22 15.23
C ALA A 36 -4.44 -4.00 16.41
N CYS A 37 -4.65 -2.75 16.82
CA CYS A 37 -5.59 -2.39 17.87
C CYS A 37 -7.02 -2.84 17.56
N THR A 38 -7.48 -2.59 16.34
CA THR A 38 -8.85 -2.92 15.93
C THR A 38 -9.07 -4.42 15.88
N LEU A 39 -8.10 -5.18 15.35
CA LEU A 39 -8.18 -6.64 15.34
C LEU A 39 -8.24 -7.20 16.76
N THR A 40 -7.39 -6.73 17.68
CA THR A 40 -7.44 -7.13 19.10
C THR A 40 -8.75 -6.74 19.77
N ALA A 41 -9.32 -5.58 19.45
CA ALA A 41 -10.62 -5.18 19.99
C ALA A 41 -11.76 -6.09 19.50
N LEU A 42 -11.66 -6.57 18.27
CA LEU A 42 -12.67 -7.43 17.64
C LEU A 42 -12.56 -8.90 18.08
N THR A 43 -11.38 -9.37 18.50
CA THR A 43 -11.24 -10.74 19.02
C THR A 43 -12.07 -10.99 20.28
N ASP A 44 -12.35 -9.95 21.06
CA ASP A 44 -13.16 -10.04 22.28
C ASP A 44 -14.66 -9.79 22.01
N CYS A 45 -15.05 -9.60 20.75
CA CYS A 45 -16.42 -9.31 20.34
C CYS A 45 -17.18 -10.58 19.89
N GLN A 46 -18.45 -10.39 19.49
CA GLN A 46 -19.29 -11.47 18.97
C GLN A 46 -18.64 -12.22 17.80
N GLU A 47 -18.90 -13.53 17.72
CA GLU A 47 -18.45 -14.37 16.61
C GLU A 47 -18.76 -13.73 15.25
N GLY A 48 -17.77 -13.72 14.36
CA GLY A 48 -17.87 -13.13 13.02
C GLY A 48 -17.54 -11.63 12.94
N ALA A 49 -17.33 -10.92 14.05
CA ALA A 49 -16.94 -9.50 14.01
C ALA A 49 -15.61 -9.27 13.28
N THR A 50 -14.62 -10.14 13.51
CA THR A 50 -13.33 -10.13 12.80
C THR A 50 -13.50 -10.40 11.31
N ASP A 51 -14.33 -11.37 10.92
CA ASP A 51 -14.56 -11.71 9.52
C ASP A 51 -15.25 -10.58 8.76
N LEU A 52 -16.24 -9.94 9.39
CA LEU A 52 -16.91 -8.78 8.82
C LEU A 52 -15.95 -7.61 8.64
N TRP A 53 -15.09 -7.34 9.64
CA TRP A 53 -14.06 -6.32 9.54
C TRP A 53 -13.10 -6.57 8.38
N GLU A 54 -12.57 -7.79 8.25
CA GLU A 54 -11.66 -8.15 7.16
C GLU A 54 -12.35 -8.07 5.78
N LYS A 55 -13.64 -8.39 5.70
CA LYS A 55 -14.44 -8.19 4.48
C LYS A 55 -14.54 -6.70 4.14
N LEU A 56 -14.94 -5.86 5.09
CA LEU A 56 -15.04 -4.41 4.89
C LEU A 56 -13.69 -3.80 4.48
N ARG A 57 -12.60 -4.25 5.11
CA ARG A 57 -11.23 -3.84 4.76
C ARG A 57 -10.88 -4.18 3.32
N ARG A 58 -11.22 -5.39 2.88
CA ARG A 58 -11.01 -5.84 1.50
C ARG A 58 -11.82 -5.03 0.50
N GLU A 59 -13.08 -4.76 0.79
CA GLU A 59 -13.95 -3.93 -0.05
C GLU A 59 -13.45 -2.49 -0.10
N SER A 60 -13.04 -1.92 1.03
CA SER A 60 -12.47 -0.57 1.11
C SER A 60 -11.18 -0.42 0.29
N LYS A 61 -10.33 -1.46 0.26
CA LYS A 61 -9.12 -1.48 -0.59
C LYS A 61 -9.45 -1.40 -2.09
N ASN A 62 -10.64 -1.85 -2.48
CA ASN A 62 -11.06 -1.90 -3.88
C ASN A 62 -11.80 -0.61 -4.34
N LEU A 63 -11.95 0.36 -3.44
CA LEU A 63 -12.50 1.67 -3.79
C LEU A 63 -11.43 2.51 -4.51
N ASP A 64 -11.83 3.25 -5.54
CA ASP A 64 -10.95 4.13 -6.31
C ASP A 64 -10.75 5.47 -5.58
N PHE A 65 -9.97 5.43 -4.49
CA PHE A 65 -9.59 6.62 -3.74
C PHE A 65 -8.08 6.82 -3.83
N GLN A 66 -7.67 7.73 -4.72
CA GLN A 66 -6.27 8.09 -4.89
C GLN A 66 -5.68 8.64 -3.59
N GLY A 67 -4.50 8.16 -3.22
CA GLY A 67 -3.81 8.55 -2.00
C GLY A 67 -4.44 7.97 -0.73
N SER A 68 -5.24 6.91 -0.83
CA SER A 68 -5.76 6.20 0.35
C SER A 68 -4.62 5.61 1.19
N LEU A 69 -4.85 5.44 2.50
CA LEU A 69 -3.91 4.71 3.36
C LEU A 69 -3.71 3.26 2.91
N PHE A 70 -4.69 2.66 2.23
CA PHE A 70 -4.55 1.34 1.63
C PHE A 70 -3.59 1.33 0.44
N GLU A 71 -3.53 2.42 -0.33
CA GLU A 71 -2.57 2.61 -1.42
C GLU A 71 -1.17 2.94 -0.87
N LEU A 72 -1.09 3.95 0.02
CA LEU A 72 0.17 4.46 0.56
C LEU A 72 0.89 3.44 1.45
N CYS A 73 0.14 2.64 2.21
CA CYS A 73 0.69 1.70 3.20
C CYS A 73 0.42 0.23 2.87
N GLY A 74 -0.21 -0.07 1.74
CA GLY A 74 -0.53 -1.45 1.32
C GLY A 74 0.65 -2.29 0.88
N GLY A 75 1.81 -1.66 0.65
CA GLY A 75 3.08 -2.31 0.34
C GLY A 75 4.00 -2.31 1.55
N GLY A 76 3.90 -3.32 2.41
CA GLY A 76 4.92 -3.54 3.43
C GLY A 76 6.29 -3.71 2.76
N SER A 77 7.27 -2.91 3.19
CA SER A 77 8.65 -2.79 2.69
C SER A 77 8.82 -1.82 1.50
N GLY A 78 9.64 -0.80 1.71
CA GLY A 78 10.02 0.17 0.69
C GLY A 78 10.55 -0.49 -0.60
N ALA A 79 10.26 0.18 -1.72
CA ALA A 79 10.53 -0.24 -3.09
C ALA A 79 9.67 -1.42 -3.57
N ALA A 80 8.61 -1.10 -4.32
CA ALA A 80 8.25 -1.97 -5.42
C ALA A 80 9.45 -1.97 -6.39
N PRO A 81 10.16 -3.09 -6.61
CA PRO A 81 11.05 -3.17 -7.76
C PRO A 81 10.15 -3.05 -8.98
N SER A 82 10.51 -2.17 -9.90
CA SER A 82 9.89 -2.07 -11.22
C SER A 82 9.55 -3.47 -11.74
N LEU A 83 8.27 -3.74 -12.01
CA LEU A 83 7.74 -5.01 -12.55
C LEU A 83 8.25 -5.33 -13.96
N LEU A 84 9.27 -4.62 -14.43
CA LEU A 84 9.90 -4.86 -15.72
C LEU A 84 10.94 -5.97 -15.55
N PRO A 85 10.72 -7.16 -16.12
CA PRO A 85 11.76 -8.17 -16.14
C PRO A 85 13.00 -7.57 -16.83
N PRO A 86 14.22 -7.79 -16.31
CA PRO A 86 15.45 -7.21 -16.87
C PRO A 86 15.69 -7.61 -18.33
N ALA A 87 14.98 -8.63 -18.82
CA ALA A 87 15.00 -9.08 -20.20
C ALA A 87 14.11 -8.26 -21.16
N LEU A 88 13.14 -7.48 -20.69
CA LEU A 88 12.25 -6.71 -21.57
C LEU A 88 12.98 -5.69 -22.46
N PRO A 89 13.94 -4.88 -21.97
CA PRO A 89 14.69 -3.97 -22.83
C PRO A 89 15.54 -4.73 -23.87
N LEU A 90 16.06 -5.92 -23.52
CA LEU A 90 16.83 -6.76 -24.44
C LEU A 90 15.95 -7.43 -25.50
N LEU A 91 14.73 -7.82 -25.14
CA LEU A 91 13.75 -8.40 -26.07
C LEU A 91 13.22 -7.36 -27.05
N LEU A 92 12.86 -6.17 -26.57
CA LEU A 92 12.58 -5.05 -27.46
C LEU A 92 13.79 -4.76 -28.34
N ALA A 93 15.00 -4.88 -27.77
CA ALA A 93 16.22 -4.64 -28.52
C ALA A 93 16.40 -5.60 -29.71
N ALA A 94 16.19 -6.89 -29.47
CA ALA A 94 16.27 -7.91 -30.50
C ALA A 94 15.15 -7.77 -31.54
N LEU A 95 13.94 -7.39 -31.11
CA LEU A 95 12.79 -7.21 -32.00
C LEU A 95 12.97 -6.03 -32.97
N TRP A 96 13.54 -4.89 -32.54
CA TRP A 96 13.81 -3.78 -33.48
C TRP A 96 14.91 -4.14 -34.48
N ALA A 97 15.96 -4.83 -34.03
CA ALA A 97 17.02 -5.29 -34.92
C ALA A 97 16.51 -6.29 -35.97
N ALA A 98 15.60 -7.19 -35.58
CA ALA A 98 14.91 -8.08 -36.50
C ALA A 98 14.00 -7.31 -37.48
N LEU A 99 13.30 -6.25 -37.03
CA LEU A 99 12.46 -5.46 -37.91
C LEU A 99 13.28 -4.72 -38.99
N VAL A 100 14.40 -4.10 -38.59
CA VAL A 100 15.28 -3.33 -39.49
C VAL A 100 15.96 -4.21 -40.54
N THR A 101 16.26 -5.46 -40.20
CA THR A 101 16.92 -6.40 -41.13
C THR A 101 15.96 -7.02 -42.16
N TRP A 102 14.65 -6.93 -41.93
CA TRP A 102 13.61 -7.50 -42.82
C TRP A 102 12.85 -6.45 -43.64
N LEU A 103 13.16 -5.15 -43.45
CA LEU A 103 12.71 -4.10 -44.36
C LEU A 103 13.55 -4.17 -45.65
N PRO A 104 12.98 -4.56 -46.80
CA PRO A 104 13.68 -4.43 -48.06
C PRO A 104 13.80 -2.93 -48.35
N PHE A 105 15.01 -2.48 -48.65
CA PHE A 105 15.24 -1.16 -49.25
C PHE A 105 14.62 -1.08 -50.65
#